data_AF-A0A8B9ZRN1-F1
#
_entry.id   AF-A0A8B9ZRN1-F1
#
_cell.length_a   1.000
_cell.length_b   1.000
_cell.length_c   1.000
_cell.angle_alpha   90.00
_cell.angle_beta   90.00
_cell.angle_gamma   90.00
#
_symmetry.space_group_name_H-M   'P 1'
#
loop_
_entity.id
_entity.type
_entity.pdbx_description
1 polymer ?
#
loop_
_entity_poly.entity_id
_entity_poly.type
_entity_poly.pdbx_seq_one_letter_code
_entity_poly.pdbx_strand_id
1 'polypeptide(L)'
;GQVLSHQWAARSQRCRSLLPQGAAAFLLAQLSQRGVDVVLREEEVLPAVTNALTAPAELQLPPPLGAGLYDGLIFLLLKVLAQQGFAASELWSVLWHGVAAVLRVGAEPEGEAPGAHRPTAQPDWNLLSPQGTLLFLSLALFIFTRESHRCLPQLTQSHGVLMVTLRSLLSPAFLACLDGDTELVPAVVIQACQLLCFPFALDVDRDTLASVVAAVRDSQLPAQLLQACCHHLPLPAAELPVSLLCHLVVSDERVVAQVVQQAAASEPILAFLTTVLFSDSLPLLTDLLSLLTHVARVSSEHLPFLQSILGGSDASHQPLTRLLGHREHPIRAKTCSLLGNLLRHSHGLPQALQNQLENLLESLLACLADRDQDVRRAASFAVGNAACHPASPPRTLRGAVPGLTRLLLDPNPRTRRNAASALGNLCWCSTELGELLLESRAPRVLLEVACQDPQASVRERALLALRAASRHPGVQQVLLSLGAGEKLVAHAAPGGSPWLSARH
;
A
#
# COMPACT_ATOMS: atom_id res chain seq x y z
N GLY A 1 -46.56 5.56 -14.57
CA GLY A 1 -46.42 6.92 -14.02
C GLY A 1 -47.59 7.27 -13.12
N GLN A 2 -48.67 7.82 -13.68
CA GLN A 2 -49.80 8.36 -12.90
C GLN A 2 -50.74 7.31 -12.27
N VAL A 3 -50.84 6.10 -12.82
CA VAL A 3 -51.71 5.04 -12.26
C VAL A 3 -51.12 4.40 -10.99
N LEU A 4 -49.79 4.29 -10.92
CA LEU A 4 -49.07 3.80 -9.73
C LEU A 4 -49.08 4.84 -8.60
N SER A 5 -49.00 6.15 -8.91
CA SER A 5 -49.05 7.20 -7.88
C SER A 5 -50.43 7.32 -7.24
N HIS A 6 -51.51 7.12 -8.00
CA HIS A 6 -52.87 7.20 -7.45
C HIS A 6 -53.26 5.99 -6.58
N GLN A 7 -52.82 4.78 -6.93
CA GLN A 7 -53.06 3.60 -6.08
C GLN A 7 -52.20 3.59 -4.81
N TRP A 8 -51.01 4.21 -4.84
CA TRP A 8 -50.15 4.38 -3.66
C TRP A 8 -50.62 5.52 -2.73
N ALA A 9 -51.01 6.68 -3.28
CA ALA A 9 -51.45 7.83 -2.49
C ALA A 9 -52.79 7.57 -1.76
N ALA A 10 -53.70 6.78 -2.33
CA ALA A 10 -55.00 6.49 -1.74
C ALA A 10 -54.96 5.53 -0.53
N ARG A 11 -53.85 4.81 -0.31
CA ARG A 11 -53.68 3.88 0.82
C ARG A 11 -52.82 4.41 1.97
N SER A 12 -52.12 5.54 1.80
CA SER A 12 -51.24 6.11 2.85
C SER A 12 -51.98 6.97 3.89
N GLN A 13 -53.29 7.20 3.74
CA GLN A 13 -54.05 8.22 4.48
C GLN A 13 -54.37 7.85 5.95
N ARG A 14 -53.84 6.73 6.47
CA ARG A 14 -54.04 6.28 7.86
C ARG A 14 -52.77 5.98 8.64
N CYS A 15 -51.60 6.36 8.15
CA CYS A 15 -50.37 6.02 8.84
C CYS A 15 -49.58 7.27 9.27
N ARG A 16 -49.38 7.40 10.59
CA ARG A 16 -48.23 8.11 11.16
C ARG A 16 -46.94 7.29 10.93
N SER A 17 -46.73 6.78 9.71
CA SER A 17 -45.63 5.87 9.36
C SER A 17 -44.58 6.56 8.50
N LEU A 18 -43.41 5.94 8.40
CA LEU A 18 -42.24 6.34 7.60
C LEU A 18 -42.46 6.35 6.08
N LEU A 19 -43.48 5.63 5.62
CA LEU A 19 -43.77 5.41 4.19
C LEU A 19 -43.96 6.70 3.37
N PRO A 20 -44.67 7.75 3.84
CA PRO A 20 -44.88 8.98 3.08
C PRO A 20 -43.60 9.79 2.89
N GLN A 21 -42.72 9.82 3.90
CA GLN A 21 -41.47 10.59 3.86
C GLN A 21 -40.46 9.92 2.93
N GLY A 22 -40.26 8.60 3.03
CA GLY A 22 -39.40 7.86 2.11
C GLY A 22 -39.92 7.87 0.67
N ALA A 23 -41.25 7.72 0.46
CA ALA A 23 -41.84 7.79 -0.88
C ALA A 23 -41.77 9.21 -1.48
N ALA A 24 -41.97 10.26 -0.68
CA ALA A 24 -41.78 11.64 -1.14
C ALA A 24 -40.32 11.91 -1.50
N ALA A 25 -39.37 11.48 -0.66
CA ALA A 25 -37.95 11.62 -0.93
C ALA A 25 -37.54 10.86 -2.20
N PHE A 26 -38.05 9.65 -2.41
CA PHE A 26 -37.84 8.88 -3.63
C PHE A 26 -38.38 9.61 -4.87
N LEU A 27 -39.60 10.13 -4.83
CA LEU A 27 -40.19 10.90 -5.94
C LEU A 27 -39.38 12.15 -6.25
N LEU A 28 -38.98 12.92 -5.23
CA LEU A 28 -38.16 14.12 -5.39
C LEU A 28 -36.78 13.78 -5.97
N ALA A 29 -36.15 12.69 -5.52
CA ALA A 29 -34.90 12.19 -6.07
C ALA A 29 -35.04 11.83 -7.56
N GLN A 30 -36.11 11.12 -7.94
CA GLN A 30 -36.38 10.75 -9.34
C GLN A 30 -36.64 11.97 -10.24
N LEU A 31 -37.35 12.98 -9.73
CA LEU A 31 -37.58 14.23 -10.46
C LEU A 31 -36.27 15.01 -10.66
N SER A 32 -35.46 15.12 -9.60
CA SER A 32 -34.15 15.79 -9.66
C SER A 32 -33.20 15.10 -10.64
N GLN A 33 -33.14 13.77 -10.63
CA GLN A 33 -32.33 12.99 -11.59
C GLN A 33 -32.76 13.18 -13.05
N ARG A 34 -34.03 13.55 -13.29
CA ARG A 34 -34.55 13.85 -14.63
C ARG A 34 -34.42 15.33 -15.03
N GLY A 35 -33.66 16.12 -14.25
CA GLY A 35 -33.40 17.52 -14.53
C GLY A 35 -34.51 18.49 -14.13
N VAL A 36 -35.46 18.05 -13.30
CA VAL A 36 -36.45 18.96 -12.70
C VAL A 36 -35.78 19.71 -11.55
N ASP A 37 -35.83 21.03 -11.59
CA ASP A 37 -35.30 21.87 -10.51
C ASP A 37 -36.22 21.78 -9.29
N VAL A 38 -35.71 21.17 -8.22
CA VAL A 38 -36.40 21.00 -6.94
C VAL A 38 -35.61 21.79 -5.91
N VAL A 39 -36.11 22.97 -5.54
CA VAL A 39 -35.51 23.82 -4.50
C VAL A 39 -35.88 23.24 -3.14
N LEU A 40 -34.89 22.66 -2.45
CA LEU A 40 -35.05 22.12 -1.09
C LEU A 40 -34.09 22.83 -0.13
N ARG A 41 -34.57 23.13 1.08
CA ARG A 41 -33.78 23.79 2.13
C ARG A 41 -33.31 22.77 3.18
N GLU A 42 -32.14 22.99 3.76
CA GLU A 42 -31.60 22.15 4.85
C GLU A 42 -32.57 22.05 6.03
N GLU A 43 -33.26 23.14 6.36
CA GLU A 43 -34.26 23.23 7.43
C GLU A 43 -35.46 22.27 7.23
N GLU A 44 -35.76 21.89 5.99
CA GLU A 44 -36.85 20.98 5.64
C GLU A 44 -36.37 19.52 5.57
N VAL A 45 -35.16 19.31 5.05
CA VAL A 45 -34.61 17.97 4.81
C VAL A 45 -34.02 17.35 6.07
N LEU A 46 -33.28 18.09 6.89
CA LEU A 46 -32.62 17.54 8.07
C LEU A 46 -33.61 16.93 9.08
N PRO A 47 -34.70 17.60 9.49
CA PRO A 47 -35.67 17.00 10.41
C PRO A 47 -36.40 15.79 9.81
N ALA A 48 -36.68 15.83 8.50
CA ALA A 48 -37.32 14.72 7.81
C ALA A 48 -36.43 13.46 7.82
N VAL A 49 -35.13 13.62 7.58
CA VAL A 49 -34.18 12.51 7.59
C VAL A 49 -33.94 11.99 9.02
N THR A 50 -33.80 12.88 10.01
CA THR A 50 -33.70 12.47 11.42
C THR A 50 -34.91 11.65 11.87
N ASN A 51 -36.12 12.15 11.61
CA ASN A 51 -37.35 11.42 11.94
C ASN A 51 -37.41 10.07 11.22
N ALA A 52 -36.97 10.02 9.96
CA ALA A 52 -36.99 8.81 9.17
C ALA A 52 -36.03 7.72 9.67
N LEU A 53 -34.85 8.10 10.15
CA LEU A 53 -33.83 7.16 10.64
C LEU A 53 -34.07 6.69 12.08
N THR A 54 -34.77 7.49 12.88
CA THR A 54 -35.03 7.20 14.31
C THR A 54 -36.34 6.45 14.58
N ALA A 55 -37.31 6.49 13.67
CA ALA A 55 -38.57 5.79 13.85
C ALA A 55 -38.47 4.29 13.47
N PRO A 56 -39.23 3.40 14.12
CA PRO A 56 -39.22 1.97 13.80
C PRO A 56 -39.74 1.72 12.38
N ALA A 57 -38.89 1.15 11.53
CA ALA A 57 -39.19 0.92 10.12
C ALA A 57 -40.07 -0.31 9.90
N GLU A 58 -41.39 -0.15 10.06
CA GLU A 58 -42.38 -1.14 9.61
C GLU A 58 -42.78 -0.88 8.16
N LEU A 59 -42.13 -1.59 7.23
CA LEU A 59 -42.49 -1.57 5.82
C LEU A 59 -43.75 -2.43 5.57
N GLN A 60 -44.83 -1.79 5.14
CA GLN A 60 -46.03 -2.49 4.68
C GLN A 60 -45.98 -2.85 3.18
N LEU A 61 -45.18 -2.13 2.38
CA LEU A 61 -44.94 -2.36 0.96
C LEU A 61 -43.51 -1.93 0.57
N PRO A 62 -42.78 -2.73 -0.22
CA PRO A 62 -41.45 -2.36 -0.72
C PRO A 62 -41.54 -1.20 -1.73
N PRO A 63 -40.56 -0.28 -1.75
CA PRO A 63 -40.53 0.79 -2.74
C PRO A 63 -40.41 0.24 -4.18
N PRO A 64 -40.92 0.97 -5.18
CA PRO A 64 -40.83 0.53 -6.58
C PRO A 64 -39.38 0.52 -7.09
N LEU A 65 -39.13 -0.25 -8.16
CA LEU A 65 -37.86 -0.29 -8.89
C LEU A 65 -36.65 -0.80 -8.08
N GLY A 66 -36.88 -1.57 -7.01
CA GLY A 66 -35.81 -2.12 -6.18
C GLY A 66 -35.09 -1.06 -5.32
N ALA A 67 -35.68 0.13 -5.18
CA ALA A 67 -35.15 1.18 -4.32
C ALA A 67 -35.40 0.87 -2.84
N GLY A 68 -34.47 1.34 -2.00
CA GLY A 68 -34.63 1.34 -0.55
C GLY A 68 -35.37 2.57 -0.07
N LEU A 69 -36.06 2.45 1.06
CA LEU A 69 -36.78 3.56 1.71
C LEU A 69 -35.88 4.77 1.98
N TYR A 70 -34.62 4.54 2.31
CA TYR A 70 -33.63 5.57 2.67
C TYR A 70 -32.85 6.13 1.48
N ASP A 71 -32.90 5.51 0.30
CA ASP A 71 -32.12 5.92 -0.87
C ASP A 71 -32.41 7.37 -1.26
N GLY A 72 -33.69 7.72 -1.35
CA GLY A 72 -34.13 9.08 -1.68
C GLY A 72 -33.72 10.09 -0.61
N LEU A 73 -33.77 9.71 0.67
CA LEU A 73 -33.39 10.59 1.78
C LEU A 73 -31.88 10.88 1.77
N ILE A 74 -31.06 9.87 1.53
CA ILE A 74 -29.60 10.00 1.42
C ILE A 74 -29.24 10.84 0.19
N PHE A 75 -29.93 10.63 -0.94
CA PHE A 75 -29.76 11.46 -2.14
C PHE A 75 -30.10 12.93 -1.87
N LEU A 76 -31.21 13.21 -1.18
CA LEU A 76 -31.59 14.58 -0.83
C LEU A 76 -30.58 15.22 0.14
N LEU A 77 -30.09 14.49 1.14
CA LEU A 77 -28.99 14.98 2.00
C LEU A 77 -27.77 15.36 1.17
N LEU A 78 -27.33 14.50 0.25
CA LEU A 78 -26.19 14.77 -0.62
C LEU A 78 -26.37 16.04 -1.47
N LYS A 79 -27.61 16.37 -1.87
CA LYS A 79 -27.91 17.58 -2.65
C LYS A 79 -27.98 18.85 -1.81
N VAL A 80 -28.47 18.74 -0.59
CA VAL A 80 -28.87 19.89 0.23
C VAL A 80 -27.79 20.31 1.22
N LEU A 81 -26.90 19.39 1.62
CA LEU A 81 -25.80 19.69 2.54
C LEU A 81 -24.80 20.68 1.93
N ALA A 82 -24.94 21.95 2.34
CA ALA A 82 -24.05 23.05 2.00
C ALA A 82 -23.24 23.53 3.21
N GLN A 83 -23.76 23.36 4.43
CA GLN A 83 -23.17 23.85 5.68
C GLN A 83 -21.95 23.06 6.16
N GLN A 84 -21.09 23.76 6.91
CA GLN A 84 -19.93 23.22 7.63
C GLN A 84 -20.34 22.80 9.06
N GLY A 85 -19.77 21.70 9.56
CA GLY A 85 -20.01 21.17 10.90
C GLY A 85 -20.94 19.96 10.95
N PHE A 86 -21.36 19.42 9.80
CA PHE A 86 -22.24 18.26 9.74
C PHE A 86 -21.58 17.01 10.32
N ALA A 87 -20.25 16.85 10.16
CA ALA A 87 -19.52 15.71 10.70
C ALA A 87 -19.52 15.63 12.24
N ALA A 88 -19.84 16.73 12.92
CA ALA A 88 -19.99 16.81 14.37
C ALA A 88 -21.46 16.75 14.84
N SER A 89 -22.42 16.65 13.91
CA SER A 89 -23.85 16.62 14.23
C SER A 89 -24.29 15.27 14.79
N GLU A 90 -25.35 15.27 15.61
CA GLU A 90 -26.01 14.04 16.04
C GLU A 90 -26.56 13.25 14.85
N LEU A 91 -27.05 13.94 13.82
CA LEU A 91 -27.59 13.31 12.62
C LEU A 91 -26.52 12.50 11.86
N TRP A 92 -25.27 12.95 11.83
CA TRP A 92 -24.17 12.17 11.24
C TRP A 92 -23.96 10.85 11.99
N SER A 93 -23.98 10.88 13.32
CA SER A 93 -23.89 9.67 14.14
C SER A 93 -25.10 8.75 13.92
N VAL A 94 -26.32 9.30 13.94
CA VAL A 94 -27.57 8.56 13.69
C VAL A 94 -27.55 7.91 12.31
N LEU A 95 -27.04 8.60 11.28
CA LEU A 95 -26.93 8.07 9.93
C LEU A 95 -26.00 6.85 9.86
N TRP A 96 -24.80 6.91 10.44
CA TRP A 96 -23.91 5.75 10.48
C TRP A 96 -24.50 4.56 11.23
N HIS A 97 -25.13 4.80 12.39
CA HIS A 97 -25.75 3.73 13.17
C HIS A 97 -26.98 3.14 12.48
N GLY A 98 -27.80 3.98 11.85
CA GLY A 98 -28.95 3.55 11.07
C GLY A 98 -28.55 2.70 9.87
N VAL A 99 -27.55 3.14 9.10
CA VAL A 99 -27.02 2.37 7.98
C VAL A 99 -26.38 1.07 8.47
N ALA A 100 -25.58 1.11 9.54
CA ALA A 100 -24.98 -0.09 10.13
C ALA A 100 -26.04 -1.12 10.55
N ALA A 101 -27.16 -0.67 11.15
CA ALA A 101 -28.27 -1.54 11.52
C ALA A 101 -28.96 -2.17 10.30
N VAL A 102 -29.21 -1.40 9.24
CA VAL A 102 -29.83 -1.89 8.00
C VAL A 102 -28.94 -2.90 7.27
N LEU A 103 -27.63 -2.64 7.25
CA LEU A 103 -26.63 -3.53 6.68
C LEU A 103 -26.30 -4.73 7.59
N ARG A 104 -26.93 -4.81 8.78
CA ARG A 104 -26.73 -5.85 9.80
C ARG A 104 -25.25 -6.01 10.22
N VAL A 105 -24.56 -4.88 10.31
CA VAL A 105 -23.16 -4.80 10.73
C VAL A 105 -23.01 -5.29 12.18
N GLY A 106 -22.17 -6.30 12.40
CA GLY A 106 -21.87 -6.82 13.74
C GLY A 106 -22.84 -7.87 14.28
N ALA A 107 -23.80 -8.34 13.47
CA ALA A 107 -24.63 -9.51 13.81
C ALA A 107 -23.85 -10.82 13.57
N GLU A 108 -22.70 -10.98 14.21
CA GLU A 108 -22.09 -12.30 14.36
C GLU A 108 -22.68 -12.95 15.62
N PRO A 109 -23.11 -14.22 15.56
CA PRO A 109 -23.69 -14.88 16.73
C PRO A 109 -22.61 -15.07 17.79
N GLU A 110 -22.78 -14.43 18.95
CA GLU A 110 -21.99 -14.72 20.14
C GLU A 110 -22.20 -16.18 20.54
N GLY A 111 -21.15 -17.00 20.36
CA GLY A 111 -21.01 -18.33 20.94
C GLY A 111 -21.72 -19.46 20.19
N GLU A 112 -21.08 -20.08 19.20
CA GLU A 112 -21.21 -21.53 18.92
C GLU A 112 -20.20 -21.99 17.83
N ALA A 113 -19.91 -23.29 17.83
CA ALA A 113 -18.78 -23.93 17.15
C ALA A 113 -18.76 -23.81 15.60
N PRO A 114 -17.56 -23.83 14.97
CA PRO A 114 -17.40 -23.70 13.53
C PRO A 114 -17.81 -25.00 12.82
N GLY A 115 -18.94 -25.00 12.10
CA GLY A 115 -19.34 -26.16 11.31
C GLY A 115 -20.74 -26.14 10.69
N ALA A 116 -21.62 -25.21 11.05
CA ALA A 116 -22.95 -25.10 10.43
C ALA A 116 -23.01 -23.90 9.49
N HIS A 117 -23.04 -24.14 8.18
CA HIS A 117 -23.40 -23.14 7.18
C HIS A 117 -24.84 -22.67 7.41
N ARG A 118 -25.02 -21.55 8.14
CA ARG A 118 -26.23 -20.73 8.05
C ARG A 118 -25.93 -19.47 7.23
N PRO A 119 -26.91 -18.97 6.45
CA PRO A 119 -26.74 -17.76 5.67
C PRO A 119 -26.44 -16.60 6.62
N THR A 120 -25.39 -15.84 6.29
CA THR A 120 -25.06 -14.56 6.91
C THR A 120 -26.30 -13.67 6.93
N ALA A 121 -26.48 -12.88 7.99
CA ALA A 121 -27.65 -12.02 8.13
C ALA A 121 -27.66 -11.01 6.97
N GLN A 122 -28.52 -11.23 5.97
CA GLN A 122 -28.55 -10.40 4.76
C GLN A 122 -28.99 -8.97 5.08
N PRO A 123 -28.43 -7.95 4.40
CA PRO A 123 -28.89 -6.57 4.50
C PRO A 123 -30.37 -6.43 4.17
N ASP A 124 -31.06 -5.49 4.82
CA ASP A 124 -32.45 -5.19 4.48
C ASP A 124 -32.51 -4.24 3.27
N TRP A 125 -32.50 -4.83 2.08
CA TRP A 125 -32.55 -4.11 0.81
C TRP A 125 -33.83 -3.29 0.60
N ASN A 126 -34.90 -3.54 1.37
CA ASN A 126 -36.10 -2.70 1.30
C ASN A 126 -35.90 -1.35 2.03
N LEU A 127 -34.98 -1.30 2.99
CA LEU A 127 -34.66 -0.08 3.73
C LEU A 127 -33.54 0.71 3.05
N LEU A 128 -32.47 0.04 2.64
CA LEU A 128 -31.36 0.67 1.93
C LEU A 128 -30.95 -0.24 0.78
N SER A 129 -31.09 0.20 -0.46
CA SER A 129 -30.73 -0.63 -1.61
C SER A 129 -29.21 -0.73 -1.78
N PRO A 130 -28.72 -1.65 -2.64
CA PRO A 130 -27.32 -1.66 -3.05
C PRO A 130 -26.85 -0.31 -3.61
N GLN A 131 -27.68 0.35 -4.42
CA GLN A 131 -27.41 1.69 -4.94
C GLN A 131 -27.48 2.77 -3.84
N GLY A 132 -28.41 2.62 -2.90
CA GLY A 132 -28.50 3.46 -1.70
C GLY A 132 -27.23 3.39 -0.84
N THR A 133 -26.62 2.21 -0.75
CA THR A 133 -25.33 2.02 -0.06
C THR A 133 -24.21 2.81 -0.76
N LEU A 134 -24.17 2.82 -2.09
CA LEU A 134 -23.22 3.63 -2.85
C LEU A 134 -23.48 5.13 -2.68
N LEU A 135 -24.75 5.55 -2.67
CA LEU A 135 -25.12 6.95 -2.39
C LEU A 135 -24.71 7.38 -0.97
N PHE A 136 -24.82 6.47 0.00
CA PHE A 136 -24.36 6.71 1.36
C PHE A 136 -22.85 6.90 1.43
N LEU A 137 -22.07 6.02 0.78
CA LEU A 137 -20.62 6.20 0.69
C LEU A 137 -20.24 7.50 -0.03
N SER A 138 -21.00 7.90 -1.05
CA SER A 138 -20.78 9.16 -1.78
C SER A 138 -21.04 10.38 -0.89
N LEU A 139 -22.07 10.30 -0.05
CA LEU A 139 -22.35 11.29 0.99
C LEU A 139 -21.24 11.34 2.04
N ALA A 140 -20.77 10.18 2.51
CA ALA A 140 -19.67 10.11 3.46
C ALA A 140 -18.39 10.71 2.88
N LEU A 141 -18.05 10.39 1.63
CA LEU A 141 -16.91 10.98 0.94
C LEU A 141 -17.04 12.49 0.79
N PHE A 142 -18.21 12.98 0.39
CA PHE A 142 -18.48 14.42 0.30
C PHE A 142 -18.21 15.15 1.62
N ILE A 143 -18.66 14.57 2.75
CA ILE A 143 -18.44 15.13 4.08
C ILE A 143 -16.95 15.05 4.47
N PHE A 144 -16.29 13.91 4.26
CA PHE A 144 -14.86 13.75 4.51
C PHE A 144 -14.01 14.73 3.70
N THR A 145 -14.37 15.02 2.45
CA THR A 145 -13.67 16.00 1.61
C THR A 145 -13.81 17.42 2.17
N ARG A 146 -14.95 17.79 2.77
CA ARG A 146 -15.19 19.13 3.30
C ARG A 146 -14.71 19.33 4.75
N GLU A 147 -14.83 18.29 5.56
CA GLU A 147 -14.61 18.32 7.02
C GLU A 147 -13.59 17.28 7.48
N SER A 148 -12.55 17.06 6.67
CA SER A 148 -11.57 15.98 6.85
C SER A 148 -11.01 15.87 8.27
N HIS A 149 -10.56 16.99 8.86
CA HIS A 149 -10.03 17.04 10.23
C HIS A 149 -11.06 16.64 11.32
N ARG A 150 -12.36 16.82 11.08
CA ARG A 150 -13.43 16.39 12.01
C ARG A 150 -13.80 14.92 11.84
N CYS A 151 -13.65 14.39 10.64
CA CYS A 151 -13.94 12.99 10.32
C CYS A 151 -12.81 12.05 10.74
N LEU A 152 -11.55 12.47 10.63
CA LEU A 152 -10.38 11.62 10.91
C LEU A 152 -10.38 10.93 12.29
N PRO A 153 -10.73 11.59 13.41
CA PRO A 153 -10.78 10.94 14.72
C PRO A 153 -11.76 9.75 14.78
N GLN A 154 -12.74 9.70 13.87
CA GLN A 154 -13.71 8.60 13.82
C GLN A 154 -13.09 7.31 13.25
N LEU A 155 -11.95 7.41 12.56
CA LEU A 155 -11.19 6.26 12.05
C LEU A 155 -10.22 5.66 13.09
N THR A 156 -10.00 6.30 14.24
CA THR A 156 -9.04 5.80 15.25
C THR A 156 -9.61 4.70 16.13
N GLN A 157 -10.92 4.42 16.02
CA GLN A 157 -11.61 3.42 16.84
C GLN A 157 -11.90 2.17 16.02
N SER A 158 -11.21 1.06 16.29
CA SER A 158 -11.40 -0.23 15.58
C SER A 158 -12.83 -0.76 15.66
N HIS A 159 -13.51 -0.51 16.78
CA HIS A 159 -14.90 -0.88 17.06
C HIS A 159 -15.89 0.28 16.84
N GLY A 160 -15.43 1.43 16.37
CA GLY A 160 -16.31 2.54 16.03
C GLY A 160 -17.23 2.20 14.86
N VAL A 161 -18.47 2.70 14.87
CA VAL A 161 -19.50 2.37 13.88
C VAL A 161 -19.01 2.54 12.43
N LEU A 162 -18.23 3.58 12.16
CA LEU A 162 -17.64 3.83 10.85
C LEU A 162 -16.69 2.71 10.43
N MET A 163 -15.72 2.37 11.28
CA MET A 163 -14.73 1.34 11.00
C MET A 163 -15.36 -0.05 10.83
N VAL A 164 -16.31 -0.40 11.70
CA VAL A 164 -17.02 -1.69 11.63
C VAL A 164 -17.90 -1.75 10.37
N THR A 165 -18.53 -0.62 9.98
CA THR A 165 -19.30 -0.54 8.72
C THR A 165 -18.39 -0.73 7.51
N LEU A 166 -17.26 -0.03 7.44
CA LEU A 166 -16.29 -0.20 6.34
C LEU A 166 -15.76 -1.65 6.25
N ARG A 167 -15.44 -2.26 7.40
CA ARG A 167 -15.08 -3.68 7.49
C ARG A 167 -16.18 -4.59 6.96
N SER A 168 -17.44 -4.30 7.29
CA SER A 168 -18.57 -5.08 6.79
C SER A 168 -18.73 -4.95 5.28
N LEU A 169 -18.65 -3.72 4.76
CA LEU A 169 -18.78 -3.41 3.33
C LEU A 169 -17.69 -4.05 2.47
N LEU A 170 -16.50 -4.25 3.03
CA LEU A 170 -15.36 -4.87 2.37
C LEU A 170 -15.26 -6.39 2.60
N SER A 171 -16.17 -6.96 3.39
CA SER A 171 -16.17 -8.40 3.64
C SER A 171 -16.62 -9.20 2.41
N PRO A 172 -16.04 -10.40 2.17
CA PRO A 172 -16.48 -11.26 1.05
C PRO A 172 -17.97 -11.59 1.11
N ALA A 173 -18.51 -11.78 2.32
CA ALA A 173 -19.93 -12.08 2.51
C ALA A 173 -20.85 -10.93 2.05
N PHE A 174 -20.46 -9.68 2.30
CA PHE A 174 -21.23 -8.53 1.85
C PHE A 174 -21.08 -8.31 0.34
N LEU A 175 -19.85 -8.39 -0.20
CA LEU A 175 -19.60 -8.21 -1.63
C LEU A 175 -20.35 -9.27 -2.47
N ALA A 176 -20.44 -10.51 -1.99
CA ALA A 176 -21.24 -11.55 -2.62
C ALA A 176 -22.76 -11.22 -2.68
N CYS A 177 -23.26 -10.37 -1.80
CA CYS A 177 -24.65 -9.91 -1.85
C CYS A 177 -24.88 -8.87 -2.96
N LEU A 178 -23.82 -8.26 -3.50
CA LEU A 178 -23.86 -7.24 -4.54
C LEU A 178 -23.57 -7.79 -5.95
N ASP A 179 -23.12 -9.04 -6.06
CA ASP A 179 -22.62 -9.69 -7.30
C ASP A 179 -23.64 -9.77 -8.47
N GLY A 180 -24.86 -9.24 -8.32
CA GLY A 180 -25.82 -9.07 -9.40
C GLY A 180 -25.56 -7.87 -10.32
N ASP A 181 -24.71 -6.92 -9.90
CA ASP A 181 -24.37 -5.71 -10.68
C ASP A 181 -22.84 -5.56 -10.80
N THR A 182 -22.34 -5.71 -12.03
CA THR A 182 -20.91 -5.75 -12.36
C THR A 182 -20.18 -4.43 -12.09
N GLU A 183 -20.88 -3.30 -12.00
CA GLU A 183 -20.26 -1.99 -11.75
C GLU A 183 -20.33 -1.58 -10.28
N LEU A 184 -21.31 -2.10 -9.54
CA LEU A 184 -21.58 -1.68 -8.18
C LEU A 184 -20.50 -2.15 -7.19
N VAL A 185 -20.06 -3.42 -7.32
CA VAL A 185 -19.04 -4.00 -6.44
C VAL A 185 -17.74 -3.18 -6.48
N PRO A 186 -17.14 -2.90 -7.66
CA PRO A 186 -15.99 -2.00 -7.76
C PRO A 186 -16.25 -0.62 -7.16
N ALA A 187 -17.41 -0.02 -7.43
CA ALA A 187 -17.73 1.32 -6.93
C ALA A 187 -17.78 1.38 -5.39
N VAL A 188 -18.40 0.40 -4.74
CA VAL A 188 -18.47 0.29 -3.27
C VAL A 188 -17.07 0.12 -2.68
N VAL A 189 -16.27 -0.81 -3.22
CA VAL A 189 -14.90 -1.06 -2.73
C VAL A 189 -14.03 0.19 -2.90
N ILE A 190 -14.09 0.85 -4.06
CA ILE A 190 -13.32 2.07 -4.34
C ILE A 190 -13.70 3.18 -3.36
N GLN A 191 -14.99 3.45 -3.15
CA GLN A 191 -15.41 4.53 -2.26
C GLN A 191 -15.07 4.23 -0.78
N ALA A 192 -15.18 2.98 -0.35
CA ALA A 192 -14.69 2.56 0.97
C ALA A 192 -13.17 2.77 1.11
N CYS A 193 -12.39 2.43 0.08
CA CYS A 193 -10.95 2.70 0.07
C CYS A 193 -10.64 4.20 0.09
N GLN A 194 -11.38 5.03 -0.65
CA GLN A 194 -11.19 6.47 -0.66
C GLN A 194 -11.37 7.09 0.74
N LEU A 195 -12.34 6.62 1.53
CA LEU A 195 -12.50 7.04 2.92
C LEU A 195 -11.27 6.67 3.77
N LEU A 196 -10.70 5.48 3.57
CA LEU A 196 -9.49 5.00 4.25
C LEU A 196 -8.20 5.67 3.75
N CYS A 197 -8.22 6.37 2.61
CA CYS A 197 -7.06 7.07 2.07
C CYS A 197 -6.84 8.47 2.68
N PHE A 198 -7.86 9.08 3.30
CA PHE A 198 -7.75 10.43 3.90
C PHE A 198 -6.57 10.60 4.89
N PRO A 199 -6.29 9.66 5.82
CA PRO A 199 -5.15 9.77 6.73
C PRO A 199 -3.80 9.91 6.03
N PHE A 200 -3.66 9.38 4.81
CA PHE A 200 -2.42 9.40 4.02
C PHE A 200 -2.34 10.60 3.07
N ALA A 201 -3.48 11.22 2.76
CA ALA A 201 -3.57 12.38 1.86
C ALA A 201 -3.45 13.72 2.58
N LEU A 202 -3.58 13.74 3.91
CA LEU A 202 -3.56 14.94 4.73
C LEU A 202 -2.27 15.05 5.56
N ASP A 203 -1.94 16.27 5.98
CA ASP A 203 -0.86 16.51 6.94
C ASP A 203 -1.37 16.19 8.37
N VAL A 204 -1.28 14.91 8.72
CA VAL A 204 -1.71 14.35 10.00
C VAL A 204 -0.49 14.08 10.87
N ASP A 205 -0.60 14.35 12.17
CA ASP A 205 0.47 14.01 13.11
C ASP A 205 0.69 12.48 13.18
N ARG A 206 1.92 12.10 13.57
CA ARG A 206 2.35 10.70 13.56
C ARG A 206 1.50 9.82 14.49
N ASP A 207 1.04 10.36 15.62
CA ASP A 207 0.33 9.58 16.64
C ASP A 207 -1.10 9.29 16.20
N THR A 208 -1.77 10.27 15.59
CA THR A 208 -3.09 10.09 14.97
C THR A 208 -3.01 9.10 13.81
N LEU A 209 -2.02 9.25 12.90
CA LEU A 209 -1.84 8.30 11.79
C LEU A 209 -1.58 6.87 12.30
N ALA A 210 -0.71 6.72 13.30
CA ALA A 210 -0.45 5.42 13.91
C ALA A 210 -1.71 4.81 14.56
N SER A 211 -2.55 5.64 15.18
CA SER A 211 -3.82 5.21 15.77
C SER A 211 -4.83 4.74 14.72
N VAL A 212 -4.92 5.45 13.58
CA VAL A 212 -5.78 5.02 12.46
C VAL A 212 -5.26 3.71 11.86
N VAL A 213 -3.96 3.61 11.60
CA VAL A 213 -3.35 2.38 11.03
C VAL A 213 -3.56 1.19 11.98
N ALA A 214 -3.39 1.39 13.29
CA ALA A 214 -3.68 0.38 14.30
C ALA A 214 -5.15 -0.05 14.28
N ALA A 215 -6.08 0.91 14.20
CA ALA A 215 -7.51 0.60 14.13
C ALA A 215 -7.87 -0.21 12.86
N VAL A 216 -7.34 0.20 11.70
CA VAL A 216 -7.53 -0.51 10.42
C VAL A 216 -6.99 -1.94 10.49
N ARG A 217 -5.79 -2.13 11.06
CA ARG A 217 -5.17 -3.44 11.28
C ARG A 217 -6.03 -4.32 12.18
N ASP A 218 -6.45 -3.79 13.34
CA ASP A 218 -7.20 -4.53 14.35
C ASP A 218 -8.59 -4.93 13.83
N SER A 219 -9.16 -4.15 12.90
CA SER A 219 -10.40 -4.47 12.19
C SER A 219 -10.23 -5.49 11.05
N GLN A 220 -9.04 -6.04 10.81
CA GLN A 220 -8.77 -7.01 9.72
C GLN A 220 -9.03 -6.48 8.29
N LEU A 221 -9.07 -5.16 8.11
CA LEU A 221 -9.30 -4.55 6.81
C LEU A 221 -8.22 -4.88 5.76
N PRO A 222 -6.91 -4.94 6.08
CA PRO A 222 -5.90 -5.29 5.07
C PRO A 222 -6.12 -6.69 4.46
N ALA A 223 -6.55 -7.65 5.28
CA ALA A 223 -6.90 -9.00 4.83
C ALA A 223 -8.08 -8.99 3.85
N GLN A 224 -9.16 -8.30 4.23
CA GLN A 224 -10.39 -8.20 3.43
C GLN A 224 -10.16 -7.45 2.13
N LEU A 225 -9.40 -6.35 2.17
CA LEU A 225 -9.03 -5.59 0.97
C LEU A 225 -8.28 -6.45 -0.03
N LEU A 226 -7.33 -7.26 0.44
CA LEU A 226 -6.59 -8.16 -0.45
C LEU A 226 -7.49 -9.23 -1.10
N GLN A 227 -8.43 -9.79 -0.32
CA GLN A 227 -9.43 -10.73 -0.85
C GLN A 227 -10.35 -10.06 -1.87
N ALA A 228 -10.80 -8.82 -1.61
CA ALA A 228 -11.63 -8.04 -2.52
C ALA A 228 -10.91 -7.75 -3.85
N CYS A 229 -9.63 -7.36 -3.79
CA CYS A 229 -8.80 -7.14 -4.99
C CYS A 229 -8.75 -8.37 -5.90
N CYS A 230 -8.64 -9.55 -5.29
CA CYS A 230 -8.48 -10.79 -6.02
C CYS A 230 -9.79 -11.33 -6.60
N HIS A 231 -10.88 -11.31 -5.82
CA HIS A 231 -12.11 -12.03 -6.18
C HIS A 231 -13.18 -11.15 -6.82
N HIS A 232 -13.17 -9.85 -6.55
CA HIS A 232 -14.32 -8.97 -6.84
C HIS A 232 -13.97 -7.78 -7.74
N LEU A 233 -12.69 -7.50 -7.98
CA LEU A 233 -12.27 -6.34 -8.77
C LEU A 233 -11.64 -6.75 -10.11
N PRO A 234 -12.01 -6.08 -11.21
CA PRO A 234 -11.18 -6.13 -12.41
C PRO A 234 -9.84 -5.41 -12.13
N LEU A 235 -8.78 -5.82 -12.84
CA LEU A 235 -7.43 -5.33 -12.60
C LEU A 235 -7.28 -3.80 -12.54
N PRO A 236 -7.92 -3.00 -13.42
CA PRO A 236 -7.83 -1.54 -13.34
C PRO A 236 -8.48 -0.95 -12.08
N ALA A 237 -9.52 -1.58 -11.55
CA ALA A 237 -10.19 -1.13 -10.32
C ALA A 237 -9.39 -1.47 -9.05
N ALA A 238 -8.41 -2.38 -9.15
CA ALA A 238 -7.56 -2.77 -8.03
C ALA A 238 -6.44 -1.76 -7.70
N GLU A 239 -6.21 -0.74 -8.55
CA GLU A 239 -5.16 0.27 -8.36
C GLU A 239 -5.24 0.97 -6.99
N LEU A 240 -6.38 1.58 -6.68
CA LEU A 240 -6.55 2.29 -5.41
C LEU A 240 -6.48 1.36 -4.18
N PRO A 241 -7.18 0.22 -4.14
CA PRO A 241 -7.06 -0.74 -3.04
C PRO A 241 -5.62 -1.25 -2.81
N VAL A 242 -4.88 -1.59 -3.86
CA VAL A 242 -3.48 -2.04 -3.74
C VAL A 242 -2.57 -0.91 -3.28
N SER A 243 -2.81 0.32 -3.73
CA SER A 243 -2.10 1.50 -3.25
C SER A 243 -2.31 1.74 -1.76
N LEU A 244 -3.58 1.65 -1.29
CA LEU A 244 -3.93 1.72 0.12
C LEU A 244 -3.25 0.60 0.93
N LEU A 245 -3.26 -0.64 0.44
CA LEU A 245 -2.54 -1.76 1.06
C LEU A 245 -1.03 -1.47 1.17
N CYS A 246 -0.42 -0.91 0.13
CA CYS A 246 0.97 -0.50 0.16
C CYS A 246 1.24 0.56 1.24
N HIS A 247 0.40 1.59 1.34
CA HIS A 247 0.52 2.60 2.40
C HIS A 247 0.39 2.00 3.81
N LEU A 248 -0.55 1.08 4.02
CA LEU A 248 -0.75 0.41 5.30
C LEU A 248 0.46 -0.47 5.67
N VAL A 249 0.95 -1.27 4.72
CA VAL A 249 2.12 -2.13 4.88
C VAL A 249 3.38 -1.31 5.21
N VAL A 250 3.56 -0.15 4.56
CA VAL A 250 4.71 0.72 4.83
C VAL A 250 4.64 1.40 6.21
N SER A 251 3.43 1.58 6.74
CA SER A 251 3.19 2.31 7.98
C SER A 251 3.31 1.45 9.24
N ASP A 252 2.98 0.15 9.16
CA ASP A 252 3.03 -0.77 10.31
C ASP A 252 3.47 -2.19 9.89
N GLU A 253 4.59 -2.65 10.45
CA GLU A 253 5.15 -3.98 10.17
C GLU A 253 4.20 -5.12 10.60
N ARG A 254 3.25 -4.89 11.51
CA ARG A 254 2.25 -5.90 11.88
C ARG A 254 1.22 -6.14 10.76
N VAL A 255 0.98 -5.15 9.91
CA VAL A 255 0.12 -5.31 8.72
C VAL A 255 0.78 -6.25 7.70
N VAL A 256 2.12 -6.27 7.64
CA VAL A 256 2.87 -7.22 6.78
C VAL A 256 2.52 -8.65 7.13
N ALA A 257 2.60 -9.02 8.41
CA ALA A 257 2.32 -10.38 8.85
C ALA A 257 0.88 -10.81 8.48
N GLN A 258 -0.09 -9.91 8.65
CA GLN A 258 -1.49 -10.13 8.29
C GLN A 258 -1.68 -10.33 6.78
N VAL A 259 -1.10 -9.46 5.94
CA VAL A 259 -1.17 -9.56 4.48
C VAL A 259 -0.51 -10.85 3.99
N VAL A 260 0.68 -11.19 4.52
CA VAL A 260 1.40 -12.41 4.15
C VAL A 260 0.64 -13.66 4.56
N GLN A 261 0.09 -13.71 5.77
CA GLN A 261 -0.68 -14.86 6.25
C GLN A 261 -1.90 -15.12 5.37
N GLN A 262 -2.61 -14.08 4.96
CA GLN A 262 -3.80 -14.20 4.11
C GLN A 262 -3.45 -14.58 2.68
N ALA A 263 -2.41 -13.96 2.11
CA ALA A 263 -1.96 -14.25 0.77
C ALA A 263 -1.39 -15.68 0.64
N ALA A 264 -0.58 -16.11 1.61
CA ALA A 264 0.01 -17.45 1.62
C ALA A 264 -1.03 -18.56 1.81
N ALA A 265 -2.20 -18.26 2.39
CA ALA A 265 -3.28 -19.21 2.58
C ALA A 265 -4.24 -19.32 1.38
N SER A 266 -4.06 -18.52 0.31
CA SER A 266 -5.02 -18.38 -0.78
C SER A 266 -4.35 -18.38 -2.16
N GLU A 267 -4.48 -19.48 -2.88
CA GLU A 267 -3.99 -19.63 -4.27
C GLU A 267 -4.51 -18.52 -5.22
N PRO A 268 -5.81 -18.12 -5.20
CA PRO A 268 -6.27 -17.00 -6.01
C PRO A 268 -5.50 -15.70 -5.76
N ILE A 269 -5.18 -15.38 -4.50
CA ILE A 269 -4.44 -14.17 -4.15
C ILE A 269 -3.02 -14.23 -4.71
N LEU A 270 -2.35 -15.38 -4.60
CA LEU A 270 -1.03 -15.57 -5.21
C LEU A 270 -1.07 -15.41 -6.73
N ALA A 271 -2.11 -15.95 -7.38
CA ALA A 271 -2.31 -15.80 -8.81
C ALA A 271 -2.58 -14.34 -9.21
N PHE A 272 -3.38 -13.61 -8.43
CA PHE A 272 -3.62 -12.17 -8.62
C PHE A 272 -2.32 -11.37 -8.52
N LEU A 273 -1.55 -11.52 -7.42
CA LEU A 273 -0.29 -10.82 -7.23
C LEU A 273 0.72 -11.15 -8.32
N THR A 274 0.78 -12.42 -8.75
CA THR A 274 1.63 -12.83 -9.87
C THR A 274 1.19 -12.17 -11.18
N THR A 275 -0.13 -12.14 -11.46
CA THR A 275 -0.69 -11.49 -12.66
C THR A 275 -0.33 -10.00 -12.72
N VAL A 276 -0.40 -9.30 -11.60
CA VAL A 276 0.00 -7.88 -11.50
C VAL A 276 1.45 -7.67 -11.93
N LEU A 277 2.38 -8.58 -11.58
CA LEU A 277 3.79 -8.47 -11.97
C LEU A 277 4.03 -8.52 -13.48
N PHE A 278 3.07 -9.05 -14.25
CA PHE A 278 3.14 -9.11 -15.71
C PHE A 278 2.23 -8.08 -16.40
N SER A 279 1.48 -7.29 -15.63
CA SER A 279 0.55 -6.28 -16.13
C SER A 279 1.26 -5.02 -16.66
N ASP A 280 0.53 -4.25 -17.47
CA ASP A 280 1.00 -2.97 -18.03
C ASP A 280 0.58 -1.76 -17.16
N SER A 281 -0.16 -1.97 -16.06
CA SER A 281 -0.52 -0.88 -15.13
C SER A 281 0.70 -0.51 -14.27
N LEU A 282 1.36 0.58 -14.65
CA LEU A 282 2.52 1.10 -13.93
C LEU A 282 2.22 1.40 -12.44
N PRO A 283 1.10 2.08 -12.08
CA PRO A 283 0.79 2.36 -10.67
C PRO A 283 0.68 1.07 -9.86
N LEU A 284 -0.10 0.11 -10.35
CA LEU A 284 -0.35 -1.17 -9.68
C LEU A 284 0.95 -1.97 -9.51
N LEU A 285 1.78 -2.01 -10.56
CA LEU A 285 3.07 -2.68 -10.52
C LEU A 285 4.04 -2.00 -9.55
N THR A 286 4.07 -0.65 -9.51
CA THR A 286 4.92 0.09 -8.57
C THR A 286 4.52 -0.13 -7.12
N ASP A 287 3.22 -0.17 -6.83
CA ASP A 287 2.71 -0.38 -5.48
C ASP A 287 2.92 -1.82 -5.03
N LEU A 288 2.69 -2.79 -5.90
CA LEU A 288 3.02 -4.19 -5.60
C LEU A 288 4.51 -4.37 -5.32
N LEU A 289 5.41 -3.81 -6.14
CA LEU A 289 6.85 -3.93 -5.89
C LEU A 289 7.26 -3.28 -4.56
N SER A 290 6.59 -2.20 -4.16
CA SER A 290 6.84 -1.52 -2.89
C SER A 290 6.37 -2.37 -1.71
N LEU A 291 5.18 -2.96 -1.83
CA LEU A 291 4.63 -3.91 -0.86
C LEU A 291 5.57 -5.11 -0.70
N LEU A 292 5.97 -5.78 -1.79
CA LEU A 292 6.88 -6.92 -1.75
C LEU A 292 8.26 -6.55 -1.20
N THR A 293 8.76 -5.35 -1.52
CA THR A 293 10.02 -4.84 -0.96
C THR A 293 9.93 -4.70 0.55
N HIS A 294 8.80 -4.22 1.05
CA HIS A 294 8.58 -4.06 2.48
C HIS A 294 8.43 -5.42 3.18
N VAL A 295 7.71 -6.37 2.57
CA VAL A 295 7.63 -7.77 3.05
C VAL A 295 9.02 -8.38 3.17
N ALA A 296 9.86 -8.25 2.14
CA ALA A 296 11.24 -8.76 2.14
C ALA A 296 12.12 -8.10 3.21
N ARG A 297 11.84 -6.83 3.53
CA ARG A 297 12.62 -6.04 4.51
C ARG A 297 12.35 -6.49 5.95
N VAL A 298 11.12 -6.82 6.30
CA VAL A 298 10.67 -7.01 7.70
C VAL A 298 11.21 -8.29 8.33
N SER A 299 11.05 -9.45 7.68
CA SER A 299 11.47 -10.74 8.25
C SER A 299 11.86 -11.76 7.18
N SER A 300 12.85 -12.60 7.47
CA SER A 300 13.23 -13.74 6.63
C SER A 300 12.15 -14.83 6.60
N GLU A 301 11.23 -14.85 7.56
CA GLU A 301 10.09 -15.80 7.60
C GLU A 301 9.14 -15.63 6.42
N HIS A 302 9.15 -14.47 5.76
CA HIS A 302 8.32 -14.20 4.58
C HIS A 302 8.95 -14.64 3.25
N LEU A 303 10.19 -15.15 3.25
CA LEU A 303 10.87 -15.59 2.03
C LEU A 303 10.13 -16.71 1.27
N PRO A 304 9.53 -17.73 1.90
CA PRO A 304 8.73 -18.73 1.20
C PRO A 304 7.52 -18.14 0.47
N PHE A 305 6.84 -17.17 1.09
CA PHE A 305 5.75 -16.43 0.45
C PHE A 305 6.25 -15.60 -0.74
N LEU A 306 7.39 -14.91 -0.61
CA LEU A 306 7.96 -14.16 -1.73
C LEU A 306 8.39 -15.09 -2.87
N GLN A 307 8.83 -16.31 -2.57
CA GLN A 307 9.15 -17.32 -3.58
C GLN A 307 7.90 -17.77 -4.35
N SER A 308 6.73 -17.93 -3.72
CA SER A 308 5.54 -18.38 -4.46
C SER A 308 5.10 -17.38 -5.53
N ILE A 309 5.44 -16.10 -5.36
CA ILE A 309 5.13 -15.03 -6.32
C ILE A 309 6.30 -14.80 -7.31
N LEU A 310 7.54 -14.78 -6.81
CA LEU A 310 8.72 -14.38 -7.58
C LEU A 310 9.48 -15.56 -8.20
N GLY A 311 9.22 -16.78 -7.76
CA GLY A 311 10.07 -17.95 -7.94
C GLY A 311 10.01 -18.60 -9.33
N GLY A 312 9.09 -18.22 -10.20
CA GLY A 312 9.08 -18.57 -11.62
C GLY A 312 9.47 -20.00 -11.99
N SER A 313 8.49 -20.90 -12.15
CA SER A 313 8.75 -22.32 -12.47
C SER A 313 9.39 -22.56 -13.85
N ASP A 314 9.14 -21.66 -14.82
CA ASP A 314 9.60 -21.79 -16.21
C ASP A 314 10.37 -20.55 -16.69
N ALA A 315 11.19 -20.71 -17.75
CA ALA A 315 11.99 -19.63 -18.34
C ALA A 315 11.16 -18.41 -18.83
N SER A 316 9.89 -18.62 -19.17
CA SER A 316 8.94 -17.56 -19.54
C SER A 316 8.35 -16.79 -18.36
N HIS A 317 8.50 -17.31 -17.13
CA HIS A 317 7.91 -16.79 -15.90
C HIS A 317 8.99 -16.27 -14.94
N GLN A 318 9.97 -15.51 -15.44
CA GLN A 318 10.97 -14.85 -14.59
C GLN A 318 10.62 -13.38 -14.34
N PRO A 319 9.76 -13.06 -13.35
CA PRO A 319 9.29 -11.70 -13.14
C PRO A 319 10.45 -10.75 -12.83
N LEU A 320 11.38 -11.15 -11.98
CA LEU A 320 12.50 -10.29 -11.56
C LEU A 320 13.43 -9.92 -12.73
N THR A 321 13.78 -10.88 -13.61
CA THR A 321 14.60 -10.62 -14.80
C THR A 321 13.89 -9.65 -15.75
N ARG A 322 12.59 -9.88 -16.02
CA ARG A 322 11.77 -8.98 -16.85
C ARG A 322 11.73 -7.57 -16.27
N LEU A 323 11.51 -7.46 -14.96
CA LEU A 323 11.33 -6.17 -14.29
C LEU A 323 12.63 -5.38 -14.15
N LEU A 324 13.78 -6.05 -14.00
CA LEU A 324 15.10 -5.41 -14.09
C LEU A 324 15.38 -4.83 -15.49
N GLY A 325 14.86 -5.45 -16.54
CA GLY A 325 14.93 -4.96 -17.93
C GLY A 325 13.80 -4.02 -18.35
N HIS A 326 12.95 -3.57 -17.42
CA HIS A 326 11.75 -2.81 -17.75
C HIS A 326 12.07 -1.43 -18.36
N ARG A 327 11.21 -0.91 -19.25
CA ARG A 327 11.39 0.41 -19.91
C ARG A 327 11.39 1.56 -18.90
N GLU A 328 10.47 1.50 -17.97
CA GLU A 328 10.28 2.53 -16.93
C GLU A 328 11.29 2.37 -15.79
N HIS A 329 12.04 3.44 -15.53
CA HIS A 329 13.05 3.47 -14.47
C HIS A 329 12.50 3.26 -13.04
N PRO A 330 11.26 3.67 -12.67
CA PRO A 330 10.73 3.40 -11.33
C PRO A 330 10.56 1.91 -11.05
N ILE A 331 10.22 1.13 -12.09
CA ILE A 331 10.11 -0.34 -11.98
C ILE A 331 11.48 -0.94 -11.73
N ARG A 332 12.47 -0.63 -12.58
CA ARG A 332 13.85 -1.13 -12.39
C ARG A 332 14.40 -0.79 -11.00
N ALA A 333 14.22 0.45 -10.53
CA ALA A 333 14.68 0.90 -9.22
C ALA A 333 14.02 0.15 -8.05
N LYS A 334 12.71 -0.07 -8.13
CA LYS A 334 11.97 -0.85 -7.11
C LYS A 334 12.36 -2.33 -7.15
N THR A 335 12.57 -2.90 -8.33
CA THR A 335 13.06 -4.30 -8.48
C THR A 335 14.46 -4.47 -7.90
N CYS A 336 15.39 -3.54 -8.17
CA CYS A 336 16.69 -3.55 -7.50
C CYS A 336 16.54 -3.46 -5.98
N SER A 337 15.64 -2.60 -5.48
CA SER A 337 15.39 -2.46 -4.04
C SER A 337 14.82 -3.75 -3.42
N LEU A 338 13.89 -4.42 -4.10
CA LEU A 338 13.35 -5.71 -3.71
C LEU A 338 14.45 -6.76 -3.62
N LEU A 339 15.26 -6.91 -4.67
CA LEU A 339 16.39 -7.85 -4.69
C LEU A 339 17.38 -7.58 -3.56
N GLY A 340 17.70 -6.31 -3.31
CA GLY A 340 18.55 -5.95 -2.19
C GLY A 340 17.98 -6.38 -0.84
N ASN A 341 16.67 -6.25 -0.64
CA ASN A 341 16.02 -6.70 0.59
C ASN A 341 15.86 -8.22 0.67
N LEU A 342 15.74 -8.93 -0.45
CA LEU A 342 15.79 -10.40 -0.47
C LEU A 342 17.18 -10.92 -0.04
N LEU A 343 18.24 -10.29 -0.54
CA LEU A 343 19.63 -10.70 -0.30
C LEU A 343 20.22 -10.20 1.02
N ARG A 344 19.45 -9.45 1.83
CA ARG A 344 19.95 -8.92 3.11
C ARG A 344 20.03 -9.98 4.21
N HIS A 345 19.26 -11.05 4.08
CA HIS A 345 19.13 -12.10 5.09
C HIS A 345 20.19 -13.17 4.81
N SER A 346 21.09 -13.41 5.75
CA SER A 346 22.21 -14.35 5.57
C SER A 346 21.80 -15.82 5.43
N HIS A 347 20.55 -16.16 5.70
CA HIS A 347 20.03 -17.53 5.70
C HIS A 347 18.84 -17.66 4.75
N GLY A 348 18.88 -18.71 3.91
CA GLY A 348 17.69 -19.29 3.30
C GLY A 348 17.09 -18.53 2.12
N LEU A 349 17.90 -18.09 1.15
CA LEU A 349 17.33 -17.74 -0.17
C LEU A 349 16.66 -19.00 -0.74
N PRO A 350 15.36 -18.97 -1.05
CA PRO A 350 14.68 -20.19 -1.45
C PRO A 350 15.18 -20.73 -2.80
N GLN A 351 15.14 -22.06 -2.98
CA GLN A 351 15.83 -22.76 -4.08
C GLN A 351 15.51 -22.19 -5.47
N ALA A 352 14.26 -21.81 -5.73
CA ALA A 352 13.88 -21.28 -7.04
C ALA A 352 14.57 -19.94 -7.36
N LEU A 353 14.66 -19.04 -6.38
CA LEU A 353 15.39 -17.78 -6.53
C LEU A 353 16.90 -18.02 -6.59
N GLN A 354 17.41 -19.01 -5.84
CA GLN A 354 18.83 -19.38 -5.88
C GLN A 354 19.26 -19.89 -7.26
N ASN A 355 18.41 -20.70 -7.92
CA ASN A 355 18.69 -21.23 -9.26
C ASN A 355 18.80 -20.12 -10.32
N GLN A 356 18.15 -18.97 -10.11
CA GLN A 356 18.16 -17.83 -11.05
C GLN A 356 19.12 -16.72 -10.62
N LEU A 357 19.77 -16.85 -9.46
CA LEU A 357 20.51 -15.76 -8.82
C LEU A 357 21.65 -15.24 -9.70
N GLU A 358 22.37 -16.11 -10.42
CA GLU A 358 23.46 -15.68 -11.29
C GLU A 358 22.98 -14.73 -12.39
N ASN A 359 21.91 -15.10 -13.12
CA ASN A 359 21.30 -14.26 -14.16
C ASN A 359 20.72 -12.95 -13.60
N LEU A 360 20.12 -13.02 -12.41
CA LEU A 360 19.60 -11.84 -11.72
C LEU A 360 20.72 -10.88 -11.32
N LEU A 361 21.86 -11.42 -10.85
CA LEU A 361 23.02 -10.61 -10.53
C LEU A 361 23.61 -9.96 -11.77
N GLU A 362 23.75 -10.68 -12.89
CA GLU A 362 24.22 -10.06 -14.16
C GLU A 362 23.34 -8.88 -14.58
N SER A 363 22.02 -9.07 -14.54
CA SER A 363 21.03 -8.02 -14.83
C SER A 363 21.12 -6.85 -13.83
N LEU A 364 21.36 -7.16 -12.56
CA LEU A 364 21.57 -6.16 -11.50
C LEU A 364 22.86 -5.35 -11.71
N LEU A 365 23.94 -5.99 -12.17
CA LEU A 365 25.20 -5.31 -12.45
C LEU A 365 25.07 -4.33 -13.62
N ALA A 366 24.28 -4.67 -14.64
CA ALA A 366 23.95 -3.73 -15.73
C ALA A 366 23.25 -2.47 -15.19
N CYS A 367 22.41 -2.59 -14.16
CA CYS A 367 21.73 -1.46 -13.51
C CYS A 367 22.68 -0.48 -12.79
N LEU A 368 23.94 -0.85 -12.50
CA LEU A 368 24.95 0.09 -12.00
C LEU A 368 25.33 1.15 -13.04
N ALA A 369 25.00 0.93 -14.31
CA ALA A 369 25.23 1.86 -15.41
C ALA A 369 23.96 2.55 -15.92
N ASP A 370 22.85 2.44 -15.19
CA ASP A 370 21.58 3.03 -15.61
C ASP A 370 21.66 4.56 -15.74
N ARG A 371 20.87 5.12 -16.65
CA ARG A 371 20.77 6.57 -16.84
C ARG A 371 20.10 7.24 -15.64
N ASP A 372 19.16 6.54 -15.02
CA ASP A 372 18.40 7.04 -13.88
C ASP A 372 19.16 6.89 -12.55
N GLN A 373 19.14 7.93 -11.73
CA GLN A 373 19.88 7.95 -10.47
C GLN A 373 19.31 6.99 -9.41
N ASP A 374 18.00 6.77 -9.40
CA ASP A 374 17.35 5.90 -8.41
C ASP A 374 17.63 4.43 -8.70
N VAL A 375 17.70 4.06 -9.99
CA VAL A 375 18.14 2.73 -10.40
C VAL A 375 19.58 2.48 -9.94
N ARG A 376 20.52 3.39 -10.23
CA ARG A 376 21.93 3.22 -9.80
C ARG A 376 22.08 3.13 -8.28
N ARG A 377 21.31 3.96 -7.56
CA ARG A 377 21.27 3.96 -6.09
C ARG A 377 20.77 2.62 -5.53
N ALA A 378 19.67 2.11 -6.08
CA ALA A 378 19.06 0.84 -5.66
C ALA A 378 19.93 -0.37 -6.05
N ALA A 379 20.52 -0.36 -7.25
CA ALA A 379 21.44 -1.39 -7.71
C ALA A 379 22.68 -1.48 -6.82
N SER A 380 23.29 -0.33 -6.48
CA SER A 380 24.45 -0.29 -5.58
C SER A 380 24.11 -0.85 -4.18
N PHE A 381 22.90 -0.57 -3.67
CA PHE A 381 22.42 -1.14 -2.42
C PHE A 381 22.28 -2.67 -2.52
N ALA A 382 21.64 -3.16 -3.58
CA ALA A 382 21.42 -4.58 -3.77
C ALA A 382 22.71 -5.37 -3.97
N VAL A 383 23.66 -4.84 -4.75
CA VAL A 383 24.99 -5.45 -4.92
C VAL A 383 25.75 -5.51 -3.59
N GLY A 384 25.62 -4.47 -2.75
CA GLY A 384 26.22 -4.47 -1.41
C GLY A 384 25.70 -5.59 -0.51
N ASN A 385 24.40 -5.88 -0.54
CA ASN A 385 23.82 -7.00 0.20
C ASN A 385 24.17 -8.34 -0.44
N ALA A 386 24.14 -8.42 -1.78
CA ALA A 386 24.56 -9.60 -2.53
C ALA A 386 25.99 -10.03 -2.18
N ALA A 387 26.91 -9.07 -2.04
CA ALA A 387 28.30 -9.32 -1.67
C ALA A 387 28.45 -10.04 -0.32
N CYS A 388 27.55 -9.81 0.62
CA CYS A 388 27.57 -10.46 1.94
C CYS A 388 26.74 -11.75 2.00
N HIS A 389 25.99 -12.08 0.95
CA HIS A 389 25.07 -13.21 0.96
C HIS A 389 25.78 -14.51 0.54
N PRO A 390 25.71 -15.61 1.34
CA PRO A 390 26.48 -16.83 1.08
C PRO A 390 26.18 -17.52 -0.26
N ALA A 391 24.95 -17.40 -0.76
CA ALA A 391 24.55 -18.01 -2.03
C ALA A 391 25.04 -17.24 -3.27
N SER A 392 25.57 -16.02 -3.11
CA SER A 392 25.95 -15.19 -4.24
C SER A 392 27.27 -15.67 -4.87
N PRO A 393 27.30 -15.95 -6.18
CA PRO A 393 28.53 -16.39 -6.86
C PRO A 393 29.59 -15.27 -6.85
N PRO A 394 30.76 -15.49 -6.21
CA PRO A 394 31.80 -14.45 -6.13
C PRO A 394 32.30 -14.02 -7.51
N ARG A 395 32.37 -14.95 -8.48
CA ARG A 395 32.82 -14.70 -9.86
C ARG A 395 31.98 -13.62 -10.55
N THR A 396 30.65 -13.76 -10.51
CA THR A 396 29.71 -12.79 -11.08
C THR A 396 29.85 -11.44 -10.41
N LEU A 397 29.91 -11.41 -9.07
CA LEU A 397 30.01 -10.17 -8.29
C LEU A 397 31.30 -9.38 -8.52
N ARG A 398 32.40 -10.01 -8.97
CA ARG A 398 33.61 -9.27 -9.36
C ARG A 398 33.32 -8.27 -10.47
N GLY A 399 32.39 -8.58 -11.38
CA GLY A 399 31.95 -7.68 -12.45
C GLY A 399 31.38 -6.35 -11.96
N ALA A 400 31.00 -6.24 -10.68
CA ALA A 400 30.54 -5.00 -10.08
C ALA A 400 31.64 -3.94 -9.90
N VAL A 401 32.91 -4.35 -9.74
CA VAL A 401 33.98 -3.46 -9.27
C VAL A 401 34.18 -2.23 -10.17
N PRO A 402 34.27 -2.34 -11.52
CA PRO A 402 34.40 -1.16 -12.37
C PRO A 402 33.18 -0.24 -12.27
N GLY A 403 31.98 -0.82 -12.26
CA GLY A 403 30.72 -0.09 -12.15
C GLY A 403 30.64 0.70 -10.84
N LEU A 404 30.86 0.04 -9.70
CA LEU A 404 30.85 0.65 -8.38
C LEU A 404 31.95 1.71 -8.22
N THR A 405 33.14 1.47 -8.78
CA THR A 405 34.24 2.45 -8.73
C THR A 405 33.87 3.74 -9.46
N ARG A 406 33.20 3.66 -10.61
CA ARG A 406 32.65 4.84 -11.29
C ARG A 406 31.57 5.53 -10.46
N LEU A 407 30.71 4.77 -9.77
CA LEU A 407 29.65 5.32 -8.93
C LEU A 407 30.14 6.00 -7.64
N LEU A 408 31.41 5.83 -7.26
CA LEU A 408 32.04 6.67 -6.23
C LEU A 408 32.12 8.15 -6.63
N LEU A 409 31.92 8.47 -7.91
CA LEU A 409 31.90 9.85 -8.42
C LEU A 409 30.48 10.28 -8.85
N ASP A 410 29.44 9.53 -8.48
CA ASP A 410 28.06 9.83 -8.84
C ASP A 410 27.59 11.16 -8.24
N PRO A 411 26.79 11.98 -8.96
CA PRO A 411 26.25 13.22 -8.40
C PRO A 411 25.42 12.99 -7.13
N ASN A 412 24.75 11.84 -7.02
CA ASN A 412 23.91 11.50 -5.88
C ASN A 412 24.73 10.94 -4.71
N PRO A 413 24.76 11.60 -3.55
CA PRO A 413 25.56 11.14 -2.41
C PRO A 413 25.11 9.80 -1.84
N ARG A 414 23.81 9.45 -1.95
CA ARG A 414 23.33 8.14 -1.50
C ARG A 414 23.87 7.02 -2.39
N THR A 415 24.02 7.28 -3.69
CA THR A 415 24.64 6.34 -4.63
C THR A 415 26.12 6.15 -4.29
N ARG A 416 26.89 7.23 -4.10
CA ARG A 416 28.30 7.14 -3.70
C ARG A 416 28.49 6.38 -2.39
N ARG A 417 27.65 6.66 -1.39
CA ARG A 417 27.64 5.95 -0.10
C ARG A 417 27.41 4.44 -0.30
N ASN A 418 26.39 4.07 -1.08
CA ASN A 418 26.07 2.67 -1.35
C ASN A 418 27.20 1.98 -2.14
N ALA A 419 27.79 2.66 -3.12
CA ALA A 419 28.90 2.15 -3.92
C ALA A 419 30.15 1.88 -3.08
N ALA A 420 30.53 2.82 -2.21
CA ALA A 420 31.62 2.63 -1.25
C ALA A 420 31.35 1.44 -0.32
N SER A 421 30.13 1.34 0.23
CA SER A 421 29.75 0.21 1.09
C SER A 421 29.81 -1.13 0.35
N ALA A 422 29.33 -1.18 -0.90
CA ALA A 422 29.36 -2.39 -1.71
C ALA A 422 30.79 -2.83 -2.06
N LEU A 423 31.67 -1.89 -2.43
CA LEU A 423 33.10 -2.19 -2.65
C LEU A 423 33.77 -2.73 -1.39
N GLY A 424 33.50 -2.12 -0.22
CA GLY A 424 34.01 -2.62 1.05
C GLY A 424 33.57 -4.05 1.33
N ASN A 425 32.29 -4.36 1.14
CA ASN A 425 31.74 -5.71 1.32
C ASN A 425 32.39 -6.73 0.37
N LEU A 426 32.56 -6.36 -0.91
CA LEU A 426 33.23 -7.24 -1.88
C LEU A 426 34.67 -7.57 -1.45
N CYS A 427 35.44 -6.56 -1.00
CA CYS A 427 36.82 -6.75 -0.52
C CYS A 427 36.91 -7.70 0.69
N TRP A 428 35.86 -7.78 1.52
CA TRP A 428 35.81 -8.75 2.61
C TRP A 428 35.60 -10.19 2.14
N CYS A 429 34.83 -10.37 1.07
CA CYS A 429 34.34 -11.68 0.64
C CYS A 429 35.24 -12.37 -0.39
N SER A 430 36.15 -11.66 -1.06
CA SER A 430 37.03 -12.29 -2.05
C SER A 430 38.47 -11.78 -1.97
N THR A 431 39.40 -12.71 -1.71
CA THR A 431 40.85 -12.46 -1.63
C THR A 431 41.49 -12.13 -2.99
N GLU A 432 40.85 -12.55 -4.10
CA GLU A 432 41.33 -12.39 -5.48
C GLU A 432 40.80 -11.11 -6.17
N LEU A 433 40.26 -10.14 -5.42
CA LEU A 433 39.80 -8.87 -5.97
C LEU A 433 40.91 -7.83 -6.16
N GLY A 434 42.10 -8.06 -5.59
CA GLY A 434 43.18 -7.09 -5.56
C GLY A 434 43.56 -6.52 -6.93
N GLU A 435 43.78 -7.39 -7.93
CA GLU A 435 44.14 -6.96 -9.29
C GLU A 435 43.03 -6.14 -9.95
N LEU A 436 41.78 -6.60 -9.86
CA LEU A 436 40.63 -5.92 -10.45
C LEU A 436 40.38 -4.53 -9.81
N LEU A 437 40.61 -4.41 -8.51
CA LEU A 437 40.55 -3.12 -7.80
C LEU A 437 41.61 -2.15 -8.35
N LEU A 438 42.82 -2.65 -8.62
CA LEU A 438 43.92 -1.85 -9.18
C LEU A 438 43.62 -1.42 -10.61
N GLU A 439 43.16 -2.33 -11.47
CA GLU A 439 42.76 -2.04 -12.85
C GLU A 439 41.65 -0.97 -12.91
N SER A 440 40.69 -1.06 -11.99
CA SER A 440 39.59 -0.08 -11.88
C SER A 440 40.02 1.23 -11.21
N ARG A 441 41.26 1.34 -10.72
CA ARG A 441 41.77 2.47 -9.92
C ARG A 441 40.97 2.73 -8.62
N ALA A 442 40.28 1.71 -8.12
CA ALA A 442 39.42 1.81 -6.94
C ALA A 442 40.13 2.38 -5.70
N PRO A 443 41.38 1.99 -5.35
CA PRO A 443 42.06 2.53 -4.17
C PRO A 443 42.26 4.04 -4.22
N ARG A 444 42.60 4.58 -5.40
CA ARG A 444 42.80 6.02 -5.59
C ARG A 444 41.49 6.79 -5.45
N VAL A 445 40.45 6.34 -6.14
CA VAL A 445 39.13 6.99 -6.11
C VAL A 445 38.53 6.93 -4.71
N LEU A 446 38.65 5.78 -4.02
CA LEU A 446 38.21 5.65 -2.63
C LEU A 446 38.97 6.59 -1.68
N LEU A 447 40.29 6.76 -1.87
CA LEU A 447 41.09 7.72 -1.08
C LEU A 447 40.64 9.16 -1.31
N GLU A 448 40.42 9.54 -2.57
CA GLU A 448 39.91 10.87 -2.93
C GLU A 448 38.54 11.13 -2.28
N VAL A 449 37.60 10.18 -2.38
CA VAL A 449 36.27 10.28 -1.76
C VAL A 449 36.37 10.32 -0.23
N ALA A 450 37.20 9.48 0.38
CA ALA A 450 37.39 9.46 1.84
C ALA A 450 37.89 10.80 2.39
N CYS A 451 38.76 11.49 1.65
CA CYS A 451 39.33 12.77 2.04
C CYS A 451 38.41 13.97 1.72
N GLN A 452 37.75 13.96 0.55
CA GLN A 452 37.22 15.18 -0.05
C GLN A 452 35.70 15.18 -0.27
N ASP A 453 35.00 14.05 -0.08
CA ASP A 453 33.56 14.03 -0.32
C ASP A 453 32.84 15.04 0.60
N PRO A 454 31.90 15.86 0.09
CA PRO A 454 31.18 16.82 0.93
C PRO A 454 30.38 16.15 2.05
N GLN A 455 29.91 14.92 1.86
CA GLN A 455 29.04 14.22 2.80
C GLN A 455 29.85 13.31 3.73
N ALA A 456 29.75 13.58 5.04
CA ALA A 456 30.47 12.81 6.06
C ALA A 456 30.17 11.31 6.01
N SER A 457 28.91 10.94 5.76
CA SER A 457 28.50 9.54 5.65
C SER A 457 29.09 8.81 4.44
N VAL A 458 29.43 9.54 3.36
CA VAL A 458 30.13 8.97 2.20
C VAL A 458 31.61 8.79 2.54
N ARG A 459 32.25 9.79 3.16
CA ARG A 459 33.65 9.71 3.62
C ARG A 459 33.86 8.50 4.53
N GLU A 460 32.99 8.32 5.53
CA GLU A 460 33.02 7.19 6.46
C GLU A 460 32.97 5.83 5.73
N ARG A 461 32.05 5.67 4.78
CA ARG A 461 31.92 4.42 4.01
C ARG A 461 33.11 4.18 3.09
N ALA A 462 33.68 5.23 2.51
CA ALA A 462 34.90 5.13 1.72
C ALA A 462 36.10 4.72 2.58
N LEU A 463 36.24 5.24 3.80
CA LEU A 463 37.28 4.82 4.75
C LEU A 463 37.17 3.34 5.11
N LEU A 464 35.96 2.87 5.40
CA LEU A 464 35.72 1.45 5.69
C LEU A 464 36.05 0.56 4.48
N ALA A 465 35.74 1.02 3.27
CA ALA A 465 36.09 0.32 2.05
C ALA A 465 37.61 0.30 1.81
N LEU A 466 38.32 1.40 2.07
CA LEU A 466 39.79 1.46 2.01
C LEU A 466 40.43 0.48 2.98
N ARG A 467 39.93 0.43 4.22
CA ARG A 467 40.40 -0.52 5.23
C ARG A 467 40.22 -1.98 4.77
N ALA A 468 39.08 -2.29 4.16
CA ALA A 468 38.84 -3.62 3.61
C ALA A 468 39.80 -3.91 2.44
N ALA A 469 39.96 -2.96 1.53
CA ALA A 469 40.80 -3.10 0.34
C ALA A 469 42.30 -3.16 0.67
N SER A 470 42.78 -2.49 1.73
CA SER A 470 44.19 -2.49 2.14
C SER A 470 44.68 -3.85 2.65
N ARG A 471 43.79 -4.83 2.83
CA ARG A 471 44.16 -6.23 3.12
C ARG A 471 44.78 -6.91 1.90
N HIS A 472 44.58 -6.38 0.69
CA HIS A 472 45.24 -6.85 -0.52
C HIS A 472 46.62 -6.17 -0.66
N PRO A 473 47.73 -6.92 -0.74
CA PRO A 473 49.08 -6.34 -0.73
C PRO A 473 49.34 -5.31 -1.84
N GLY A 474 48.87 -5.58 -3.07
CA GLY A 474 49.03 -4.63 -4.19
C GLY A 474 48.26 -3.32 -3.97
N VAL A 475 47.05 -3.39 -3.39
CA VAL A 475 46.27 -2.20 -3.02
C VAL A 475 46.97 -1.42 -1.92
N GLN A 476 47.51 -2.10 -0.91
CA GLN A 476 48.26 -1.46 0.18
C GLN A 476 49.48 -0.69 -0.35
N GLN A 477 50.25 -1.29 -1.25
CA GLN A 477 51.41 -0.64 -1.87
C GLN A 477 51.02 0.63 -2.64
N VAL A 478 49.91 0.58 -3.40
CA VAL A 478 49.40 1.76 -4.10
C VAL A 478 48.91 2.84 -3.13
N LEU A 479 48.24 2.48 -2.04
CA LEU A 479 47.83 3.46 -1.03
C LEU A 479 49.04 4.13 -0.35
N LEU A 480 50.09 3.37 -0.06
CA LEU A 480 51.35 3.91 0.47
C LEU A 480 52.02 4.86 -0.53
N SER A 481 52.11 4.50 -1.81
CA SER A 481 52.71 5.36 -2.84
C SER A 481 51.91 6.64 -3.10
N LEU A 482 50.60 6.63 -2.82
CA LEU A 482 49.72 7.81 -2.89
C LEU A 482 49.79 8.72 -1.66
N GLY A 483 50.58 8.36 -0.63
CA GLY A 483 50.65 9.10 0.62
C GLY A 483 49.33 9.04 1.41
N ALA A 484 48.60 7.92 1.36
CA ALA A 484 47.27 7.81 1.93
C ALA A 484 47.23 8.17 3.42
N GLY A 485 48.23 7.73 4.22
CA GLY A 485 48.28 8.02 5.66
C GLY A 485 48.31 9.52 5.95
N GLU A 486 49.18 10.28 5.27
CA GLU A 486 49.30 11.73 5.44
C GLU A 486 48.01 12.46 5.05
N LYS A 487 47.42 12.08 3.91
CA LYS A 487 46.15 12.65 3.44
C LYS A 487 45.01 12.39 4.41
N LEU A 488 44.90 11.17 4.93
CA LEU A 488 43.86 10.80 5.89
C LEU A 488 44.02 11.56 7.21
N VAL A 489 45.24 11.73 7.71
CA VAL A 489 45.53 12.49 8.94
C VAL A 489 45.27 13.99 8.75
N ALA A 490 45.67 14.57 7.62
CA ALA A 490 45.46 16.00 7.34
C ALA A 490 43.97 16.37 7.31
N HIS A 491 43.09 15.44 6.92
CA HIS A 491 41.65 15.63 6.88
C HIS A 491 40.92 15.21 8.18
N ALA A 492 41.66 14.76 9.21
CA ALA A 492 41.12 14.24 10.47
C ALA A 492 41.09 15.24 11.66
N ALA A 493 41.72 16.43 11.59
CA ALA A 493 41.85 17.35 12.73
C ALA A 493 41.53 18.83 12.38
N PRO A 494 41.08 19.69 13.34
CA PRO A 494 40.05 19.51 14.36
C PRO A 494 38.80 20.38 14.06
N GLY A 495 37.61 19.77 14.11
CA GLY A 495 36.31 20.40 13.87
C GLY A 495 35.21 19.40 13.48
N GLY A 496 35.61 18.20 13.02
CA GLY A 496 34.73 17.06 12.79
C GLY A 496 34.80 16.03 13.94
N SER A 497 33.66 15.45 14.27
CA SER A 497 33.34 14.54 15.38
C SER A 497 34.39 13.47 15.80
N PRO A 498 34.37 13.00 17.07
CA PRO A 498 35.45 12.30 17.76
C PRO A 498 35.61 10.79 17.43
N TRP A 499 35.44 10.38 16.18
CA TRP A 499 35.40 8.95 15.82
C TRP A 499 36.74 8.35 15.37
N LEU A 500 37.77 9.17 15.15
CA LEU A 500 39.07 8.70 14.65
C LEU A 500 40.07 8.31 15.75
N SER A 501 39.72 8.42 17.05
CA SER A 501 40.66 8.09 18.13
C SER A 501 40.64 6.62 18.58
N ALA A 502 39.95 5.71 17.89
CA ALA A 502 39.92 4.31 18.30
C ALA A 502 40.05 3.31 17.13
N ARG A 503 41.24 2.70 17.08
CA ARG A 503 41.60 1.37 16.50
C ARG A 503 42.19 1.34 15.08
N HIS A 504 43.53 1.19 15.10
CA HIS A 504 44.42 0.32 14.30
C HIS A 504 43.93 -0.21 12.94
#